data_AF-J9CC95-F1
#
_entry.id   AF-J9CC95-F1
#
_cell.length_a   1.000
_cell.length_b   1.000
_cell.length_c   1.000
_cell.angle_alpha   90.00
_cell.angle_beta   90.00
_cell.angle_gamma   90.00
#
_symmetry.space_group_name_H-M   'P 1'
#
loop_
_entity.id
_entity.type
_entity.pdbx_description
1 polymer ?
#
loop_
_entity_poly.entity_id
_entity_poly.type
_entity_poly.pdbx_seq_one_letter_code
_entity_poly.pdbx_strand_id
1 'polypeptide(L)'
;MEALLGGVDVIIDATDNFDIRFVINDTSQKHNIPWIYGSCVGSYGMSYTIIPKKTPCLHCVLKSVPVTGATCDTVGIISPAVQIVAAYQVAEAFKILVEDYAAIRKTFLMFDIWSNQYHSIKLGKIKTEGCPSCGKNRTYPYLSYENQTKTAVLCGRNTVQIRPAYNNHYNFDELEKVLKNHGKVDRNPYLLSCQLEEYRIVIFQDGRVFTHGTNEIQKAKQLYYRLLG
;
A
#
# COMPACT_ATOMS: atom_id res chain seq x y z
N MET A 1 10.75 -2.21 12.50
CA MET A 1 9.79 -3.33 12.47
C MET A 1 10.45 -4.65 12.89
N GLU A 2 11.64 -5.01 12.39
CA GLU A 2 12.26 -6.31 12.71
C GLU A 2 12.48 -6.56 14.22
N ALA A 3 12.82 -5.53 15.00
CA ALA A 3 12.97 -5.62 16.45
C ALA A 3 11.68 -6.00 17.21
N LEU A 4 10.51 -5.88 16.57
CA LEU A 4 9.19 -6.18 17.16
C LEU A 4 8.70 -7.60 16.84
N LEU A 5 9.48 -8.40 16.11
CA LEU A 5 9.04 -9.72 15.61
C LEU A 5 9.24 -10.87 16.61
N GLY A 6 9.90 -10.63 17.75
CA GLY A 6 10.14 -11.66 18.74
C GLY A 6 8.83 -12.27 19.23
N GLY A 7 8.62 -13.57 18.95
CA GLY A 7 7.43 -14.32 19.37
C GLY A 7 6.16 -14.03 18.56
N VAL A 8 6.28 -13.45 17.36
CA VAL A 8 5.12 -13.17 16.50
C VAL A 8 4.78 -14.36 15.59
N ASP A 9 3.59 -14.93 15.76
CA ASP A 9 3.09 -16.03 14.94
C ASP A 9 2.40 -15.57 13.65
N VAL A 10 1.76 -14.41 13.67
CA VAL A 10 1.02 -13.84 12.54
C VAL A 10 0.98 -12.32 12.60
N ILE A 11 1.09 -11.66 11.45
CA ILE A 11 0.98 -10.20 11.33
C ILE A 11 -0.39 -9.82 10.74
N ILE A 12 -1.07 -8.84 11.34
CA ILE A 12 -2.33 -8.28 10.83
C ILE A 12 -2.05 -6.89 10.26
N ASP A 13 -2.43 -6.68 9.00
CA ASP A 13 -2.31 -5.37 8.35
C ASP A 13 -3.56 -4.52 8.58
N ALA A 14 -3.43 -3.50 9.40
CA ALA A 14 -4.43 -2.46 9.62
C ALA A 14 -3.95 -1.09 9.12
N THR A 15 -3.06 -1.08 8.14
CA THR A 15 -2.42 0.14 7.62
C THR A 15 -3.16 0.70 6.40
N ASP A 16 -2.97 1.99 6.16
CA ASP A 16 -3.66 2.78 5.14
C ASP A 16 -2.79 3.12 3.92
N ASN A 17 -1.50 2.80 3.94
CA ASN A 17 -0.54 3.18 2.89
C ASN A 17 0.28 1.99 2.39
N PHE A 18 0.68 2.03 1.12
CA PHE A 18 1.37 0.90 0.48
C PHE A 18 2.81 0.70 0.96
N ASP A 19 3.51 1.78 1.33
CA ASP A 19 4.90 1.72 1.79
C ASP A 19 5.04 0.75 2.97
N ILE A 20 4.21 0.90 4.00
CA ILE A 20 4.24 0.01 5.17
C ILE A 20 3.80 -1.41 4.79
N ARG A 21 2.81 -1.57 3.90
CA ARG A 21 2.38 -2.90 3.43
C ARG A 21 3.50 -3.66 2.74
N PHE A 22 4.35 -2.97 1.97
CA PHE A 22 5.52 -3.58 1.35
C PHE A 22 6.62 -3.90 2.37
N VAL A 23 6.81 -3.06 3.40
CA VAL A 23 7.69 -3.37 4.53
C VAL A 23 7.20 -4.64 5.27
N ILE A 24 5.89 -4.73 5.56
CA ILE A 24 5.27 -5.92 6.15
C ILE A 24 5.50 -7.14 5.26
N ASN A 25 5.25 -7.00 3.96
CA ASN A 25 5.44 -8.06 2.98
C ASN A 25 6.87 -8.62 2.99
N ASP A 26 7.86 -7.74 2.89
CA ASP A 26 9.26 -8.17 2.84
C ASP A 26 9.71 -8.77 4.19
N THR A 27 9.23 -8.18 5.30
CA THR A 27 9.44 -8.73 6.65
C THR A 27 8.88 -10.15 6.76
N SER A 28 7.63 -10.35 6.34
CA SER A 28 6.97 -11.65 6.31
C SER A 28 7.75 -12.67 5.47
N GLN A 29 8.19 -12.30 4.27
CA GLN A 29 8.93 -13.20 3.38
C GLN A 29 10.36 -13.50 3.89
N LYS A 30 10.98 -12.58 4.61
CA LYS A 30 12.32 -12.76 5.21
C LYS A 30 12.28 -13.68 6.43
N HIS A 31 11.33 -13.45 7.33
CA HIS A 31 11.23 -14.17 8.61
C HIS A 31 10.30 -15.38 8.59
N ASN A 32 9.66 -15.66 7.44
CA ASN A 32 8.69 -16.74 7.26
C ASN A 32 7.45 -16.63 8.18
N ILE A 33 7.05 -15.41 8.52
CA ILE A 33 5.86 -15.13 9.35
C ILE A 33 4.67 -14.87 8.42
N PRO A 34 3.55 -15.60 8.53
CA PRO A 34 2.35 -15.33 7.74
C PRO A 34 1.76 -13.95 8.10
N TRP A 35 1.10 -13.32 7.13
CA TRP A 35 0.39 -12.08 7.38
C TRP A 35 -0.91 -11.98 6.61
N ILE A 36 -1.83 -11.17 7.14
CA ILE A 36 -3.18 -11.06 6.62
C ILE A 36 -3.40 -9.62 6.16
N TYR A 37 -3.41 -9.46 4.84
CA TYR A 37 -3.72 -8.22 4.16
C TYR A 37 -5.19 -7.83 4.40
N GLY A 38 -5.42 -6.58 4.76
CA GLY A 38 -6.73 -5.96 4.88
C GLY A 38 -6.68 -4.56 4.27
N SER A 39 -7.70 -4.20 3.50
CA SER A 39 -7.81 -2.85 2.93
C SER A 39 -9.27 -2.50 2.72
N CYS A 40 -9.60 -1.22 2.92
CA CYS A 40 -10.95 -0.70 2.74
C CYS A 40 -10.91 0.71 2.16
N VAL A 41 -11.89 1.06 1.32
CA VAL A 41 -12.09 2.42 0.79
C VAL A 41 -13.55 2.59 0.37
N GLY A 42 -14.20 3.69 0.73
CA GLY A 42 -15.64 3.86 0.54
C GLY A 42 -16.42 2.72 1.22
N SER A 43 -17.19 1.97 0.42
CA SER A 43 -17.91 0.74 0.81
C SER A 43 -17.19 -0.55 0.40
N TYR A 44 -16.01 -0.44 -0.21
CA TYR A 44 -15.24 -1.58 -0.68
C TYR A 44 -14.32 -2.11 0.43
N GLY A 45 -14.19 -3.44 0.49
CA GLY A 45 -13.26 -4.13 1.37
C GLY A 45 -12.53 -5.25 0.65
N MET A 46 -11.29 -5.51 1.08
CA MET A 46 -10.42 -6.54 0.52
C MET A 46 -9.69 -7.27 1.63
N SER A 47 -9.48 -8.59 1.45
CA SER A 47 -8.72 -9.39 2.42
C SER A 47 -8.04 -10.58 1.77
N TYR A 48 -6.79 -10.84 2.16
CA TYR A 48 -6.01 -11.95 1.62
C TYR A 48 -4.95 -12.45 2.60
N THR A 49 -4.81 -13.77 2.72
CA THR A 49 -3.84 -14.41 3.62
C THR A 49 -2.57 -14.76 2.86
N ILE A 50 -1.46 -14.16 3.26
CA ILE A 50 -0.14 -14.37 2.66
C ILE A 50 0.67 -15.29 3.56
N ILE A 51 0.92 -16.51 3.06
CA ILE A 51 1.75 -17.50 3.73
C ILE A 51 3.05 -17.64 2.95
N PRO A 52 4.20 -17.25 3.53
CA PRO A 52 5.50 -17.41 2.90
C PRO A 52 5.71 -18.80 2.31
N LYS A 53 6.34 -18.85 1.14
CA LYS A 53 6.57 -20.07 0.32
C LYS A 53 5.31 -20.72 -0.27
N LYS A 54 4.14 -20.62 0.36
CA LYS A 54 2.89 -21.28 -0.10
C LYS A 54 2.03 -20.41 -1.01
N THR A 55 1.82 -19.13 -0.67
CA THR A 55 0.96 -18.22 -1.46
C THR A 55 1.78 -17.11 -2.14
N PRO A 56 1.25 -16.47 -3.21
CA PRO A 56 1.84 -15.25 -3.76
C PRO A 56 1.93 -14.14 -2.70
N CYS A 57 3.07 -13.44 -2.66
CA CYS A 57 3.24 -12.26 -1.81
C CYS A 57 2.62 -11.01 -2.46
N LEU A 58 2.55 -9.88 -1.73
CA LEU A 58 1.90 -8.64 -2.19
C LEU A 58 2.46 -8.13 -3.53
N HIS A 59 3.78 -8.21 -3.75
CA HIS A 59 4.40 -7.86 -5.04
C HIS A 59 3.84 -8.67 -6.22
N CYS A 60 3.50 -9.93 -6.01
CA CYS A 60 2.89 -10.75 -7.05
C CYS A 60 1.41 -10.37 -7.23
N VAL A 61 0.69 -10.12 -6.14
CA VAL A 61 -0.74 -9.76 -6.16
C VAL A 61 -0.98 -8.44 -6.90
N LEU A 62 -0.25 -7.38 -6.56
CA LEU A 62 -0.49 -6.03 -7.11
C LEU A 62 -0.10 -5.89 -8.59
N LYS A 63 0.65 -6.84 -9.16
CA LYS A 63 0.86 -6.91 -10.62
C LYS A 63 -0.38 -7.38 -11.38
N SER A 64 -1.32 -8.01 -10.69
CA SER A 64 -2.49 -8.66 -11.30
C SER A 64 -3.82 -8.07 -10.84
N VAL A 65 -3.82 -7.30 -9.75
CA VAL A 65 -5.02 -6.63 -9.21
C VAL A 65 -4.90 -5.13 -9.52
N PRO A 66 -5.92 -4.51 -10.14
CA PRO A 66 -5.92 -3.07 -10.38
C PRO A 66 -5.88 -2.32 -9.05
N VAL A 67 -4.88 -1.47 -8.87
CA VAL A 67 -4.80 -0.55 -7.73
C VAL A 67 -5.42 0.77 -8.16
N THR A 68 -6.48 1.19 -7.47
CA THR A 68 -7.06 2.52 -7.68
C THR A 68 -6.30 3.53 -6.82
N GLY A 69 -6.12 4.76 -7.32
CA GLY A 69 -5.54 5.87 -6.55
C GLY A 69 -6.45 6.44 -5.46
N ALA A 70 -7.51 5.72 -5.09
CA ALA A 70 -8.47 6.13 -4.07
C ALA A 70 -7.97 5.72 -2.69
N THR A 71 -7.93 6.66 -1.75
CA THR A 71 -7.49 6.44 -0.36
C THR A 71 -8.65 6.71 0.60
N CYS A 72 -8.54 6.20 1.84
CA CYS A 72 -9.54 6.45 2.87
C CYS A 72 -9.70 7.96 3.19
N ASP A 73 -8.62 8.73 3.10
CA ASP A 73 -8.64 10.18 3.31
C ASP A 73 -9.29 10.97 2.15
N THR A 74 -9.34 10.38 0.94
CA THR A 74 -9.83 11.08 -0.26
C THR A 74 -11.27 10.72 -0.61
N VAL A 75 -11.64 9.45 -0.44
CA VAL A 75 -12.99 8.94 -0.76
C VAL A 75 -13.82 8.72 0.51
N GLY A 76 -13.20 8.73 1.68
CA GLY A 76 -13.83 8.33 2.93
C GLY A 76 -13.93 6.80 3.04
N ILE A 77 -14.47 6.35 4.17
CA ILE A 77 -14.71 4.94 4.45
C ILE A 77 -15.91 4.79 5.39
N ILE A 78 -16.80 3.84 5.09
CA ILE A 78 -17.91 3.53 6.00
C ILE A 78 -17.51 2.43 6.99
N SER A 79 -17.83 2.66 8.27
CA SER A 79 -17.45 1.76 9.37
C SER A 79 -17.77 0.27 9.14
N PRO A 80 -18.92 -0.12 8.55
CA PRO A 80 -19.23 -1.54 8.36
C PRO A 80 -18.24 -2.26 7.42
N ALA A 81 -17.63 -1.58 6.44
CA ALA A 81 -16.61 -2.18 5.59
C ALA A 81 -15.37 -2.57 6.40
N VAL A 82 -14.94 -1.69 7.32
CA VAL A 82 -13.84 -1.95 8.26
C VAL A 82 -14.14 -3.16 9.14
N GLN A 83 -15.34 -3.20 9.72
CA GLN A 83 -15.75 -4.29 10.63
C GLN A 83 -15.71 -5.64 9.93
N ILE A 84 -16.18 -5.72 8.68
CA ILE A 84 -16.17 -6.96 7.91
C ILE A 84 -14.75 -7.38 7.53
N VAL A 85 -13.88 -6.45 7.10
CA VAL A 85 -12.47 -6.78 6.82
C VAL A 85 -11.76 -7.27 8.07
N ALA A 86 -11.96 -6.60 9.21
CA ALA A 86 -11.40 -7.02 10.49
C ALA A 86 -11.88 -8.43 10.89
N ALA A 87 -13.17 -8.72 10.73
CA ALA A 87 -13.72 -10.05 10.99
C ALA A 87 -13.06 -11.13 10.11
N TYR A 88 -12.85 -10.86 8.82
CA TYR A 88 -12.12 -11.77 7.94
C TYR A 88 -10.66 -11.95 8.37
N GLN A 89 -9.98 -10.87 8.77
CA GLN A 89 -8.60 -10.96 9.25
C GLN A 89 -8.48 -11.80 10.51
N VAL A 90 -9.36 -11.58 11.49
CA VAL A 90 -9.39 -12.34 12.75
C VAL A 90 -9.69 -13.81 12.50
N ALA A 91 -10.64 -14.12 11.62
CA ALA A 91 -10.97 -15.51 11.29
C ALA A 91 -9.78 -16.24 10.63
N GLU A 92 -9.04 -15.58 9.74
CA GLU A 92 -7.84 -16.16 9.12
C GLU A 92 -6.68 -16.27 10.13
N ALA A 93 -6.57 -15.34 11.08
CA ALA A 93 -5.58 -15.41 12.16
C ALA A 93 -5.84 -16.61 13.06
N PHE A 94 -7.10 -16.85 13.47
CA PHE A 94 -7.44 -18.03 14.26
C PHE A 94 -7.07 -19.33 13.55
N LYS A 95 -7.36 -19.46 12.24
CA LYS A 95 -6.97 -20.64 11.46
C LYS A 95 -5.46 -20.88 11.47
N ILE A 96 -4.66 -19.81 11.38
CA ILE A 96 -3.20 -19.91 11.47
C ILE A 96 -2.77 -20.36 12.88
N LEU A 97 -3.32 -19.74 13.92
CA LEU A 97 -2.95 -19.99 15.32
C LEU A 97 -3.36 -21.38 15.82
N VAL A 98 -4.44 -21.96 15.28
CA VAL A 98 -4.81 -23.36 15.54
C VAL A 98 -4.21 -24.34 14.53
N GLU A 99 -3.32 -23.86 13.67
CA GLU A 99 -2.61 -24.64 12.64
C GLU A 99 -3.50 -25.30 11.58
N ASP A 100 -4.76 -24.87 11.43
CA ASP A 100 -5.67 -25.32 10.37
C ASP A 100 -5.42 -24.55 9.06
N TYR A 101 -4.25 -24.79 8.47
CA TYR A 101 -3.86 -24.21 7.18
C TYR A 101 -4.72 -24.68 6.01
N ALA A 102 -5.49 -25.77 6.16
CA ALA A 102 -6.39 -26.27 5.13
C ALA A 102 -7.64 -25.39 5.00
N ALA A 103 -8.12 -24.82 6.10
CA ALA A 103 -9.27 -23.92 6.15
C ALA A 103 -8.99 -22.47 5.71
N ILE A 104 -7.71 -22.09 5.54
CA ILE A 104 -7.31 -20.75 5.09
C ILE A 104 -7.86 -20.46 3.69
N ARG A 105 -8.40 -19.25 3.51
CA ARG A 105 -8.94 -18.83 2.22
C ARG A 105 -7.81 -18.69 1.19
N LYS A 106 -7.95 -19.37 0.05
CA LYS A 106 -6.95 -19.39 -1.05
C LYS A 106 -7.20 -18.32 -2.12
N THR A 107 -8.12 -17.39 -1.87
CA THR A 107 -8.58 -16.39 -2.81
C THR A 107 -8.41 -14.99 -2.25
N PHE A 108 -8.13 -14.05 -3.16
CA PHE A 108 -8.19 -12.63 -2.87
C PHE A 108 -9.66 -12.23 -2.84
N LEU A 109 -10.13 -11.90 -1.64
CA LEU A 109 -11.50 -11.48 -1.42
C LEU A 109 -11.61 -9.98 -1.71
N MET A 110 -12.64 -9.61 -2.46
CA MET A 110 -13.09 -8.24 -2.67
C MET A 110 -14.61 -8.20 -2.48
N PHE A 111 -15.12 -7.17 -1.84
CA PHE A 111 -16.55 -6.94 -1.72
C PHE A 111 -16.88 -5.46 -1.76
N ASP A 112 -18.11 -5.16 -2.12
CA ASP A 112 -18.74 -3.86 -1.94
C ASP A 112 -20.04 -4.07 -1.16
N ILE A 113 -20.09 -3.56 0.07
CA ILE A 113 -21.26 -3.73 0.92
C ILE A 113 -22.43 -2.83 0.53
N TRP A 114 -22.18 -1.76 -0.22
CA TRP A 114 -23.24 -0.85 -0.64
C TRP A 114 -24.06 -1.46 -1.77
N SER A 115 -23.38 -2.05 -2.75
CA SER A 115 -24.02 -2.76 -3.87
C SER A 115 -24.27 -4.25 -3.58
N ASN A 116 -23.88 -4.76 -2.41
CA ASN A 116 -23.94 -6.17 -2.02
C ASN A 116 -23.21 -7.10 -3.01
N GLN A 117 -22.09 -6.65 -3.55
CA GLN A 117 -21.28 -7.42 -4.50
C GLN A 117 -20.13 -8.13 -3.81
N TYR A 118 -19.82 -9.33 -4.30
CA TYR A 118 -18.75 -10.17 -3.79
C TYR A 118 -17.96 -10.78 -4.94
N HIS A 119 -16.64 -10.67 -4.86
CA HIS A 119 -15.71 -11.20 -5.84
C HIS A 119 -14.55 -11.92 -5.14
N SER A 120 -14.18 -13.08 -5.66
CA SER A 120 -13.14 -13.91 -5.05
C SER A 120 -12.25 -14.49 -6.14
N ILE A 121 -11.01 -14.02 -6.20
CA ILE A 121 -10.07 -14.34 -7.28
C ILE A 121 -9.05 -15.36 -6.79
N LYS A 122 -8.88 -16.47 -7.51
CA LYS A 122 -7.83 -17.46 -7.22
C LYS A 122 -6.48 -16.96 -7.72
N LEU A 123 -5.54 -16.75 -6.81
CA LEU A 123 -4.22 -16.20 -7.14
C LEU A 123 -3.09 -17.25 -7.28
N GLY A 124 -3.39 -18.55 -7.13
CA GLY A 124 -2.36 -19.59 -7.00
C GLY A 124 -1.29 -19.66 -8.11
N LYS A 125 -1.54 -19.11 -9.30
CA LYS A 125 -0.62 -19.14 -10.45
C LYS A 125 0.14 -17.83 -10.71
N ILE A 126 -0.05 -16.77 -9.92
CA ILE A 126 0.58 -15.46 -10.18
C ILE A 126 1.93 -15.29 -9.48
N LYS A 127 2.34 -16.25 -8.64
CA LYS A 127 3.65 -16.22 -8.00
C LYS A 127 4.74 -16.36 -9.06
N THR A 128 5.68 -15.42 -9.09
CA THR A 128 6.77 -15.39 -10.07
C THR A 128 8.11 -15.76 -9.42
N GLU A 129 8.95 -16.52 -10.13
CA GLU A 129 10.29 -16.89 -9.63
C GLU A 129 11.23 -15.68 -9.48
N GLY A 130 11.03 -14.64 -10.31
CA GLY A 130 11.78 -13.39 -10.26
C GLY A 130 11.21 -12.35 -9.29
N CYS A 131 10.28 -12.70 -8.41
CA CYS A 131 9.77 -11.76 -7.41
C CYS A 131 10.89 -11.36 -6.43
N PRO A 132 11.14 -10.05 -6.20
CA PRO A 132 12.22 -9.60 -5.32
C PRO A 132 11.99 -9.95 -3.83
N SER A 133 10.75 -10.24 -3.44
CA SER A 133 10.39 -10.60 -2.06
C SER A 133 10.26 -12.12 -1.85
N CYS A 134 9.53 -12.83 -2.74
CA CYS A 134 9.20 -14.26 -2.54
C CYS A 134 9.79 -15.21 -3.60
N GLY A 135 10.59 -14.68 -4.54
CA GLY A 135 11.23 -15.44 -5.62
C GLY A 135 12.47 -16.21 -5.17
N LYS A 136 13.29 -16.63 -6.15
CA LYS A 136 14.56 -17.35 -5.91
C LYS A 136 15.66 -16.41 -5.40
N ASN A 137 15.83 -15.26 -6.05
CA ASN A 137 16.85 -14.26 -5.72
C ASN A 137 16.21 -13.11 -4.94
N ARG A 138 16.03 -13.29 -3.63
CA ARG A 138 15.30 -12.33 -2.79
C ARG A 138 16.22 -11.20 -2.34
N THR A 139 15.79 -9.97 -2.58
CA THR A 139 16.52 -8.76 -2.21
C THR A 139 15.84 -7.98 -1.08
N TYR A 140 14.59 -8.34 -0.73
CA TYR A 140 13.79 -7.66 0.30
C TYR A 140 13.81 -6.13 0.15
N PRO A 141 13.38 -5.65 -1.02
CA PRO A 141 13.56 -4.28 -1.47
C PRO A 141 13.22 -3.20 -0.43
N TYR A 142 12.13 -3.37 0.31
CA TYR A 142 11.59 -2.39 1.27
C TYR A 142 12.18 -2.52 2.68
N LEU A 143 13.07 -3.50 2.92
CA LEU A 143 13.87 -3.59 4.15
C LEU A 143 15.26 -2.97 4.00
N SER A 144 15.71 -2.70 2.77
CA SER A 144 16.98 -2.01 2.54
C SER A 144 16.89 -0.55 2.96
N TYR A 145 17.83 -0.10 3.78
CA TYR A 145 17.94 1.31 4.19
C TYR A 145 18.06 2.27 2.98
N GLU A 146 18.71 1.81 1.90
CA GLU A 146 18.89 2.62 0.69
C GLU A 146 17.57 2.93 -0.02
N ASN A 147 16.59 2.02 0.11
CA ASN A 147 15.28 2.06 -0.50
C ASN A 147 14.19 2.46 0.49
N GLN A 148 14.51 3.14 1.59
CA GLN A 148 13.47 3.74 2.43
C GLN A 148 12.97 5.03 1.77
N THR A 149 11.68 5.34 1.94
CA THR A 149 11.13 6.65 1.54
C THR A 149 11.87 7.76 2.29
N LYS A 150 12.70 8.53 1.57
CA LYS A 150 13.56 9.57 2.15
C LYS A 150 12.83 10.91 2.15
N THR A 151 12.94 11.64 3.24
CA THR A 151 12.40 12.99 3.36
C THR A 151 13.52 13.99 3.64
N ALA A 152 13.58 15.07 2.88
CA ALA A 152 14.53 16.16 3.08
C ALA A 152 13.79 17.50 3.08
N VAL A 153 14.08 18.35 4.06
CA VAL A 153 13.62 19.75 4.06
C VAL A 153 14.58 20.54 3.15
N LEU A 154 14.03 21.21 2.14
CA LEU A 154 14.81 22.08 1.26
C LEU A 154 14.89 23.47 1.91
N CYS A 155 16.00 23.72 2.61
CA CYS A 155 16.27 24.98 3.31
C CYS A 155 16.03 26.20 2.41
N GLY A 156 15.35 27.21 2.94
CA GLY A 156 15.06 28.46 2.22
C GLY A 156 13.90 28.37 1.21
N ARG A 157 13.20 27.24 1.11
CA ARG A 157 12.10 27.04 0.13
C ARG A 157 10.75 26.66 0.74
N ASN A 158 10.64 26.57 2.06
CA ASN A 158 9.44 26.07 2.76
C ASN A 158 8.86 24.80 2.08
N THR A 159 9.73 23.81 1.85
CA THR A 159 9.43 22.65 1.02
C THR A 159 10.01 21.38 1.62
N VAL A 160 9.20 20.34 1.71
CA VAL A 160 9.67 18.98 1.98
C VAL A 160 9.69 18.18 0.69
N GLN A 161 10.84 17.58 0.37
CA GLN A 161 10.98 16.59 -0.68
C GLN A 161 10.77 15.19 -0.10
N ILE A 162 9.90 14.41 -0.72
CA ILE A 162 9.68 12.99 -0.48
C ILE A 162 10.20 12.24 -1.70
N ARG A 163 11.10 11.29 -1.47
CA ARG A 163 11.59 10.38 -2.51
C ARG A 163 11.15 8.96 -2.11
N PRO A 164 10.21 8.35 -2.85
CA PRO A 164 9.79 6.99 -2.56
C PRO A 164 10.94 5.99 -2.71
N ALA A 165 10.77 4.85 -2.03
CA ALA A 165 11.64 3.68 -2.07
C ALA A 165 12.04 3.23 -3.48
N TYR A 166 11.10 3.36 -4.42
CA TYR A 166 11.23 2.93 -5.81
C TYR A 166 10.87 4.06 -6.76
N ASN A 167 11.55 4.10 -7.90
CA ASN A 167 11.14 4.94 -9.03
C ASN A 167 9.84 4.39 -9.61
N ASN A 168 8.71 4.83 -9.08
CA ASN A 168 7.43 4.65 -9.76
C ASN A 168 7.40 5.61 -10.95
N HIS A 169 7.33 5.05 -12.17
CA HIS A 169 6.94 5.83 -13.33
C HIS A 169 5.42 6.04 -13.25
N TYR A 170 5.02 7.19 -12.73
CA TYR A 170 3.60 7.53 -12.68
C TYR A 170 3.04 7.69 -14.08
N ASN A 171 1.91 7.05 -14.35
CA ASN A 171 1.09 7.38 -15.51
C ASN A 171 0.42 8.73 -15.25
N PHE A 172 0.96 9.80 -15.83
CA PHE A 172 0.44 11.14 -15.63
C PHE A 172 -1.01 11.31 -16.10
N ASP A 173 -1.48 10.53 -17.09
CA ASP A 173 -2.87 10.64 -17.55
C ASP A 173 -3.86 10.11 -16.50
N GLU A 174 -3.50 9.05 -15.78
CA GLU A 174 -4.30 8.51 -14.67
C GLU A 174 -4.18 9.40 -13.44
N LEU A 175 -2.96 9.80 -13.09
CA LEU A 175 -2.69 10.60 -11.91
C LEU A 175 -3.31 12.00 -12.00
N GLU A 176 -3.32 12.62 -13.17
CA GLU A 176 -3.98 13.91 -13.40
C GLU A 176 -5.49 13.83 -13.12
N LYS A 177 -6.15 12.73 -13.51
CA LYS A 177 -7.58 12.52 -13.22
C LYS A 177 -7.86 12.42 -11.72
N VAL A 178 -7.00 11.73 -10.99
CA VAL A 178 -7.11 11.61 -9.52
C VAL A 178 -6.90 12.98 -8.86
N LEU A 179 -5.83 13.70 -9.23
CA LEU A 179 -5.47 14.98 -8.60
C LEU A 179 -6.48 16.09 -8.87
N LYS A 180 -7.17 16.09 -10.03
CA LYS A 180 -8.22 17.06 -10.35
C LYS A 180 -9.40 17.04 -9.39
N ASN A 181 -9.62 15.92 -8.69
CA ASN A 181 -10.65 15.82 -7.65
C ASN A 181 -10.23 16.52 -6.34
N HIS A 182 -8.96 16.89 -6.20
CA HIS A 182 -8.40 17.48 -4.97
C HIS A 182 -8.05 18.95 -5.10
N GLY A 183 -7.79 19.43 -6.31
CA GLY A 183 -7.36 20.82 -6.52
C GLY A 183 -7.09 21.15 -7.98
N LYS A 184 -6.55 22.34 -8.23
CA LYS A 184 -6.19 22.77 -9.57
C LYS A 184 -4.90 22.08 -10.01
N VAL A 185 -4.93 21.38 -11.14
CA VAL A 185 -3.79 20.62 -11.66
C VAL A 185 -3.19 21.30 -12.89
N ASP A 186 -1.88 21.53 -12.85
CA ASP A 186 -1.07 21.97 -14.00
C ASP A 186 -0.10 20.84 -14.37
N ARG A 187 0.14 20.64 -15.67
CA ARG A 187 0.98 19.55 -16.20
C ARG A 187 2.00 20.06 -17.19
N ASN A 188 3.19 19.46 -17.17
CA ASN A 188 4.13 19.48 -18.30
C ASN A 188 4.67 18.05 -18.55
N PRO A 189 5.56 17.84 -19.54
CA PRO A 189 6.09 16.50 -19.84
C PRO A 189 6.85 15.80 -18.70
N TYR A 190 7.34 16.55 -17.71
CA TYR A 190 8.25 16.04 -16.67
C TYR A 190 7.63 16.01 -15.26
N LEU A 191 6.57 16.80 -15.02
CA LEU A 191 5.90 16.88 -13.73
C LEU A 191 4.40 17.21 -13.82
N LEU A 192 3.70 16.84 -12.75
CA LEU A 192 2.34 17.29 -12.41
C LEU A 192 2.41 18.16 -11.16
N SER A 193 1.68 19.28 -11.15
CA SER A 193 1.54 20.16 -10.00
C SER A 193 0.08 20.23 -9.60
N CYS A 194 -0.25 19.91 -8.35
CA CYS A 194 -1.59 20.07 -7.79
C CYS A 194 -1.57 21.16 -6.72
N GLN A 195 -2.34 22.23 -6.95
CA GLN A 195 -2.56 23.30 -6.00
C GLN A 195 -3.74 22.94 -5.09
N LEU A 196 -3.42 22.75 -3.81
CA LEU A 196 -4.37 22.63 -2.71
C LEU A 196 -4.52 24.00 -2.03
N GLU A 197 -5.38 24.11 -1.02
CA GLU A 197 -5.64 25.37 -0.29
C GLU A 197 -4.35 26.07 0.15
N GLU A 198 -3.59 25.46 1.06
CA GLU A 198 -2.36 26.07 1.62
C GLU A 198 -1.06 25.47 1.04
N TYR A 199 -1.17 24.39 0.26
CA TYR A 199 -0.03 23.60 -0.18
C TYR A 199 0.00 23.42 -1.69
N ARG A 200 1.21 23.37 -2.24
CA ARG A 200 1.41 22.98 -3.64
C ARG A 200 2.22 21.70 -3.70
N ILE A 201 1.64 20.67 -4.30
CA ILE A 201 2.25 19.35 -4.45
C ILE A 201 2.78 19.22 -5.87
N VAL A 202 4.08 18.95 -6.02
CA VAL A 202 4.72 18.75 -7.33
C VAL A 202 5.25 17.33 -7.41
N ILE A 203 4.77 16.56 -8.38
CA ILE A 203 5.07 15.14 -8.58
C ILE A 203 5.87 15.00 -9.87
N PHE A 204 7.07 14.46 -9.76
CA PHE A 204 7.96 14.19 -10.89
C PHE A 204 7.72 12.79 -11.44
N GLN A 205 8.05 12.60 -12.71
CA GLN A 205 7.85 11.33 -13.40
C GLN A 205 8.65 10.17 -12.77
N ASP A 206 9.76 10.48 -12.10
CA ASP A 206 10.60 9.50 -11.39
C ASP A 206 10.11 9.16 -9.98
N GLY A 207 8.95 9.68 -9.57
CA GLY A 207 8.32 9.39 -8.30
C GLY A 207 8.61 10.41 -7.20
N ARG A 208 9.57 11.33 -7.39
CA ARG A 208 9.84 12.38 -6.39
C ARG A 208 8.61 13.28 -6.21
N VAL A 209 8.36 13.70 -4.98
CA VAL A 209 7.27 14.62 -4.64
C VAL A 209 7.80 15.76 -3.81
N PHE A 210 7.50 17.00 -4.20
CA PHE A 210 7.76 18.19 -3.39
C PHE A 210 6.46 18.69 -2.82
N THR A 211 6.45 18.92 -1.51
CA THR A 211 5.35 19.57 -0.80
C THR A 211 5.80 20.97 -0.43
N HIS A 212 5.36 21.97 -1.19
CA HIS A 212 5.57 23.38 -0.87
C HIS A 212 4.53 23.88 0.14
N GLY A 213 4.94 24.83 0.99
CA GLY A 213 4.09 25.41 2.04
C GLY A 213 4.31 24.80 3.42
N THR A 214 5.24 23.86 3.57
CA THR A 214 5.61 23.29 4.88
C THR A 214 7.07 22.87 4.94
N ASN A 215 7.65 22.96 6.14
CA ASN A 215 8.91 22.31 6.51
C ASN A 215 8.69 21.09 7.43
N GLU A 216 7.44 20.81 7.79
CA GLU A 216 7.10 19.70 8.68
C GLU A 216 7.01 18.39 7.89
N ILE A 217 7.95 17.48 8.17
CA ILE A 217 8.03 16.19 7.49
C ILE A 217 6.75 15.37 7.66
N GLN A 218 6.15 15.37 8.86
CA GLN A 218 4.94 14.61 9.14
C GLN A 218 3.75 15.12 8.32
N LYS A 219 3.59 16.45 8.23
CA LYS A 219 2.54 17.05 7.42
C LYS A 219 2.71 16.75 5.94
N ALA A 220 3.94 16.83 5.44
CA ALA A 220 4.24 16.48 4.05
C ALA A 220 3.96 15.00 3.75
N LYS A 221 4.31 14.09 4.66
CA LYS A 221 3.99 12.66 4.53
C LYS A 221 2.49 12.42 4.51
N GLN A 222 1.73 13.07 5.39
CA GLN A 222 0.27 12.98 5.41
C GLN A 222 -0.33 13.42 4.06
N LEU A 223 0.13 14.55 3.51
CA LEU A 223 -0.33 15.04 2.21
C LEU A 223 0.04 14.10 1.06
N TYR A 224 1.25 13.52 1.11
CA TYR A 224 1.73 12.56 0.13
C TYR A 224 0.89 11.28 0.12
N TYR A 225 0.73 10.62 1.26
CA TYR A 225 -0.04 9.37 1.36
C TYR A 225 -1.53 9.60 1.07
N ARG A 226 -2.09 10.72 1.53
CA ARG A 226 -3.47 11.10 1.18
C ARG A 226 -3.70 11.10 -0.33
N LEU A 227 -2.80 11.71 -1.10
CA LEU A 227 -2.99 11.90 -2.54
C LEU A 227 -2.51 10.72 -3.41
N LEU A 228 -1.53 9.96 -2.93
CA LEU A 228 -0.80 9.00 -3.77
C LEU A 228 -0.81 7.55 -3.25
N GLY A 229 -1.39 7.29 -2.07
CA GLY A 229 -1.51 5.95 -1.48
C GLY A 229 -0.40 5.61 -0.50
#